data_AF-A0A1V1T5G2-F1
#
_entry.id   AF-A0A1V1T5G2-F1
#
_cell.length_a   1.000
_cell.length_b   1.000
_cell.length_c   1.000
_cell.angle_alpha   90.00
_cell.angle_beta   90.00
_cell.angle_gamma   90.00
#
_symmetry.space_group_name_H-M   'P 1'
#
loop_
_entity.id
_entity.type
_entity.pdbx_description
1 polymer ?
#
loop_
_entity_poly.entity_id
_entity_poly.type
_entity_poly.pdbx_seq_one_letter_code
_entity_poly.pdbx_strand_id
1 'polypeptide(L)'
;MASIIEDLEAGDIELEEIDLGNASSEQASELLALPPAPQPPWIVQPVTERSLWKLVQNFDFGWYVWPTGAGIMSILVGALSDWVPSHKEEITKVSLSYLVLQITSFLGVLGITIVRYCKWPRLCNSPTQDVGCFLPYTSIIIAMAAGSDISVNLVGVRLLMVGMVELIVLSFAMLLLAWVIIRDAYRLIGKRDIPGNHITDAFISLTALAYWGLAAQQIGEQASRYYSRGFKIASFSSAIVAWSGCSIYSIVLLFHHMSNGWSTFPFNNLSWWIPQFSIGAFALLSWNLGSSENLGYGANIFNVIGLILGTCSVMISHYNFFALWKLIKRNGLDGLLDAPELREGCNQQLFGAQTLPWYKRWLSSVVNWCCRLVRGIFQRVMQ
;
A
#
# COMPACT_ATOMS: atom_id res chain seq x y z
N MET A 1 -33.67 26.77 12.37
CA MET A 1 -33.00 25.46 12.28
C MET A 1 -33.60 24.43 13.23
N ALA A 2 -34.00 24.78 14.45
CA ALA A 2 -34.73 23.85 15.33
C ALA A 2 -36.16 23.51 14.83
N SER A 3 -36.86 24.42 14.14
CA SER A 3 -38.21 24.16 13.63
C SER A 3 -38.28 23.43 12.28
N ILE A 4 -37.15 23.13 11.65
CA ILE A 4 -37.11 22.33 10.40
C ILE A 4 -36.89 20.84 10.73
N ILE A 5 -36.43 20.54 11.95
CA ILE A 5 -36.20 19.16 12.40
C ILE A 5 -37.48 18.54 12.94
N GLU A 6 -38.40 19.31 13.56
CA GLU A 6 -39.70 18.78 14.01
C GLU A 6 -40.64 18.38 12.85
N ASP A 7 -40.54 19.05 11.68
CA ASP A 7 -41.37 18.68 10.52
C ASP A 7 -40.87 17.42 9.77
N LEU A 8 -39.66 16.92 10.08
CA LEU A 8 -39.10 15.71 9.48
C LEU A 8 -39.34 14.44 10.32
N GLU A 9 -39.72 14.56 11.59
CA GLU A 9 -40.06 13.41 12.45
C GLU A 9 -41.56 13.06 12.46
N ALA A 10 -42.43 13.94 11.94
CA ALA A 10 -43.87 13.72 11.90
C ALA A 10 -44.42 13.25 10.52
N GLY A 11 -43.55 13.11 9.53
CA GLY A 11 -43.92 12.57 8.22
C GLY A 11 -43.72 11.05 8.18
N ASP A 12 -44.81 10.30 8.39
CA ASP A 12 -44.95 8.95 7.85
C ASP A 12 -44.86 9.04 6.32
N ILE A 13 -43.63 9.11 5.81
CA ILE A 13 -43.36 8.83 4.41
C ILE A 13 -43.44 7.31 4.33
N GLU A 14 -44.64 6.81 4.06
CA GLU A 14 -44.83 5.48 3.51
C GLU A 14 -43.95 5.43 2.25
N LEU A 15 -42.77 4.83 2.39
CA LEU A 15 -41.97 4.38 1.26
C LEU A 15 -42.85 3.33 0.58
N GLU A 16 -43.60 3.78 -0.42
CA GLU A 16 -44.36 2.93 -1.33
C GLU A 16 -43.36 1.88 -1.83
N GLU A 17 -43.48 0.67 -1.28
CA GLU A 17 -42.66 -0.47 -1.66
C GLU A 17 -43.02 -0.73 -3.13
N ILE A 18 -42.20 -0.22 -4.04
CA ILE A 18 -42.38 -0.41 -5.48
C ILE A 18 -42.29 -1.92 -5.70
N ASP A 19 -43.46 -2.56 -5.81
CA ASP A 19 -43.60 -3.97 -6.13
C ASP A 19 -43.13 -4.20 -7.58
N LEU A 20 -41.81 -4.31 -7.72
CA LEU A 20 -41.13 -4.63 -8.98
C LEU A 20 -41.56 -6.02 -9.51
N GLY A 21 -42.28 -6.82 -8.72
CA GLY A 21 -42.86 -8.11 -9.12
C GLY A 21 -44.01 -7.99 -10.11
N ASN A 22 -44.66 -6.82 -10.21
CA ASN A 22 -45.81 -6.58 -11.09
C ASN A 22 -45.55 -5.53 -12.17
N ALA A 23 -44.29 -5.11 -12.39
CA ALA A 23 -43.95 -4.25 -13.51
C ALA A 23 -44.39 -4.94 -14.82
N SER A 24 -45.44 -4.41 -15.43
CA SER A 24 -46.02 -4.99 -16.65
C SER A 24 -44.92 -5.05 -17.71
N SER A 25 -44.94 -6.07 -18.58
CA SER A 25 -43.96 -6.18 -19.67
C SER A 25 -43.91 -4.93 -20.57
N GLU A 26 -44.98 -4.12 -20.55
CA GLU A 26 -45.05 -2.79 -21.17
C GLU A 26 -44.13 -1.77 -20.50
N GLN A 27 -44.11 -1.67 -19.17
CA GLN A 27 -43.21 -0.72 -18.47
C GLN A 27 -41.73 -1.09 -18.65
N ALA A 28 -41.41 -2.40 -18.66
CA ALA A 28 -40.06 -2.85 -18.99
C ALA A 28 -39.68 -2.51 -20.45
N SER A 29 -40.63 -2.62 -21.38
CA SER A 29 -40.42 -2.26 -22.78
C SER A 29 -40.30 -0.75 -22.99
N GLU A 30 -41.04 0.06 -22.21
CA GLU A 30 -40.98 1.52 -22.24
C GLU A 30 -39.68 2.04 -21.62
N LEU A 31 -39.20 1.42 -20.52
CA LEU A 31 -37.87 1.68 -19.97
C LEU A 31 -36.73 1.26 -20.91
N LEU A 32 -36.92 0.18 -21.70
CA LEU A 32 -35.98 -0.22 -22.75
C LEU A 32 -36.03 0.67 -24.00
N ALA A 33 -37.14 1.38 -24.23
CA ALA A 33 -37.34 2.30 -25.34
C ALA A 33 -36.78 3.70 -25.08
N LEU A 34 -36.46 4.04 -23.81
CA LEU A 34 -35.76 5.28 -23.50
C LEU A 34 -34.38 5.27 -24.19
N PRO A 35 -34.00 6.36 -24.88
CA PRO A 35 -32.66 6.46 -25.44
C PRO A 35 -31.64 6.26 -24.32
N PRO A 36 -30.58 5.46 -24.54
CA PRO A 36 -29.59 5.20 -23.51
C PRO A 36 -29.09 6.54 -22.99
N ALA A 37 -29.17 6.73 -21.67
CA ALA A 37 -28.68 7.94 -21.03
C ALA A 37 -27.27 8.23 -21.56
N PRO A 38 -26.97 9.47 -21.97
CA PRO A 38 -25.68 9.81 -22.54
C PRO A 38 -24.60 9.34 -21.57
N GLN A 39 -23.74 8.43 -22.02
CA GLN A 39 -22.69 7.89 -21.17
C GLN A 39 -21.88 9.07 -20.64
N PRO A 40 -21.65 9.14 -19.31
CA PRO A 40 -20.93 10.26 -18.78
C PRO A 40 -19.53 10.36 -19.42
N PRO A 41 -19.05 11.58 -19.70
CA PRO A 41 -17.91 11.83 -20.59
C PRO A 41 -16.57 11.26 -20.10
N TRP A 42 -16.52 10.78 -18.86
CA TRP A 42 -15.36 10.16 -18.23
C TRP A 42 -15.25 8.64 -18.48
N ILE A 43 -16.28 7.99 -19.01
CA ILE A 43 -16.23 6.54 -19.30
C ILE A 43 -15.38 6.32 -20.56
N VAL A 44 -14.20 5.75 -20.36
CA VAL A 44 -13.33 5.30 -21.46
C VAL A 44 -13.84 3.95 -21.96
N GLN A 45 -14.07 3.83 -23.27
CA GLN A 45 -14.47 2.55 -23.86
C GLN A 45 -13.42 1.47 -23.56
N PRO A 46 -13.82 0.28 -23.07
CA PRO A 46 -12.88 -0.79 -22.80
C PRO A 46 -12.22 -1.24 -24.10
N VAL A 47 -10.91 -1.39 -24.09
CA VAL A 47 -10.16 -1.97 -25.21
C VAL A 47 -10.56 -3.45 -25.32
N THR A 48 -11.34 -3.76 -26.36
CA THR A 48 -11.87 -5.09 -26.64
C THR A 48 -10.79 -6.04 -27.17
N GLU A 49 -9.77 -5.52 -27.85
CA GLU A 49 -8.66 -6.32 -28.37
C GLU A 49 -7.72 -6.81 -27.27
N ARG A 50 -7.27 -8.07 -27.38
CA ARG A 50 -6.22 -8.69 -26.54
C ARG A 50 -4.84 -8.09 -26.85
N SER A 51 -4.67 -6.83 -26.52
CA SER A 51 -3.45 -6.07 -26.76
C SER A 51 -2.81 -5.63 -25.44
N LEU A 52 -1.53 -5.25 -25.50
CA LEU A 52 -0.85 -4.57 -24.39
C LEU A 52 -1.62 -3.33 -23.91
N TRP A 53 -2.49 -2.75 -24.74
CA TRP A 53 -3.32 -1.63 -24.34
C TRP A 53 -4.38 -2.00 -23.33
N LYS A 54 -4.92 -3.22 -23.36
CA LYS A 54 -5.86 -3.68 -22.33
C LYS A 54 -5.17 -3.77 -20.95
N LEU A 55 -3.92 -4.26 -20.92
CA LEU A 55 -3.08 -4.24 -19.72
C LEU A 55 -2.94 -2.81 -19.20
N VAL A 56 -2.48 -1.89 -20.05
CA VAL A 56 -2.23 -0.50 -19.64
C VAL A 56 -3.52 0.19 -19.19
N GLN A 57 -4.64 -0.06 -19.85
CA GLN A 57 -5.94 0.53 -19.49
C GLN A 57 -6.43 0.03 -18.12
N ASN A 58 -6.29 -1.26 -17.85
CA ASN A 58 -6.71 -1.92 -16.61
C ASN A 58 -5.69 -1.78 -15.48
N PHE A 59 -4.52 -1.20 -15.76
CA PHE A 59 -3.47 -1.05 -14.77
C PHE A 59 -3.92 -0.10 -13.66
N ASP A 60 -4.01 -0.61 -12.43
CA ASP A 60 -4.41 0.19 -11.28
C ASP A 60 -3.22 0.66 -10.43
N PHE A 61 -3.43 1.71 -9.63
CA PHE A 61 -2.41 2.16 -8.70
C PHE A 61 -2.10 1.17 -7.57
N GLY A 62 -2.98 0.20 -7.27
CA GLY A 62 -2.70 -0.92 -6.37
C GLY A 62 -1.42 -1.69 -6.71
N TRP A 63 -0.94 -1.60 -7.95
CA TRP A 63 0.33 -2.19 -8.37
C TRP A 63 1.57 -1.58 -7.72
N TYR A 64 1.50 -0.35 -7.22
CA TYR A 64 2.59 0.30 -6.49
C TYR A 64 2.82 -0.30 -5.10
N VAL A 65 1.90 -1.12 -4.58
CA VAL A 65 2.13 -1.80 -3.31
C VAL A 65 3.29 -2.80 -3.41
N TRP A 66 3.51 -3.41 -4.58
CA TRP A 66 4.61 -4.36 -4.76
C TRP A 66 6.01 -3.75 -4.63
N PRO A 67 6.38 -2.70 -5.39
CA PRO A 67 7.67 -2.02 -5.20
C PRO A 67 7.82 -1.49 -3.77
N THR A 68 6.74 -0.95 -3.19
CA THR A 68 6.70 -0.53 -1.78
C THR A 68 7.07 -1.66 -0.83
N GLY A 69 6.43 -2.83 -0.94
CA GLY A 69 6.70 -3.99 -0.11
C GLY A 69 8.12 -4.52 -0.26
N ALA A 70 8.64 -4.56 -1.50
CA ALA A 70 10.03 -4.92 -1.78
C ALA A 70 11.03 -3.96 -1.11
N GLY A 71 10.74 -2.65 -1.11
CA GLY A 71 11.57 -1.66 -0.44
C GLY A 71 11.63 -1.85 1.07
N ILE A 72 10.49 -2.09 1.71
CA ILE A 72 10.46 -2.36 3.14
C ILE A 72 11.21 -3.65 3.48
N MET A 73 11.09 -4.69 2.66
CA MET A 73 11.87 -5.92 2.83
C MET A 73 13.37 -5.66 2.71
N SER A 74 13.79 -4.78 1.80
CA SER A 74 15.19 -4.36 1.69
C SER A 74 15.68 -3.78 3.01
N ILE A 75 14.93 -2.85 3.61
CA ILE A 75 15.32 -2.18 4.85
C ILE A 75 15.29 -3.17 6.03
N LEU A 76 14.21 -3.94 6.20
CA LEU A 76 14.07 -4.92 7.29
C LEU A 76 15.17 -5.98 7.25
N VAL A 77 15.45 -6.54 6.07
CA VAL A 77 16.54 -7.51 5.93
C VAL A 77 17.89 -6.83 6.17
N GLY A 78 18.08 -5.60 5.70
CA GLY A 78 19.29 -4.82 5.98
C GLY A 78 19.53 -4.65 7.48
N ALA A 79 18.49 -4.29 8.24
CA ALA A 79 18.55 -4.12 9.68
C ALA A 79 18.93 -5.42 10.43
N LEU A 80 18.51 -6.59 9.93
CA LEU A 80 18.93 -7.89 10.49
C LEU A 80 20.45 -8.13 10.41
N SER A 81 21.16 -7.44 9.52
CA SER A 81 22.61 -7.61 9.35
C SER A 81 23.41 -7.16 10.58
N ASP A 82 22.85 -6.26 11.39
CA ASP A 82 23.45 -5.81 12.64
C ASP A 82 23.22 -6.80 13.78
N TRP A 83 22.19 -7.65 13.70
CA TRP A 83 21.87 -8.66 14.72
C TRP A 83 22.61 -9.97 14.51
N VAL A 84 22.88 -10.32 13.25
CA VAL A 84 23.56 -11.56 12.88
C VAL A 84 24.85 -11.21 12.14
N PRO A 85 25.87 -10.68 12.85
CA PRO A 85 27.09 -10.22 12.22
C PRO A 85 27.86 -11.33 11.49
N SER A 86 27.67 -12.59 11.91
CA SER A 86 28.24 -13.77 11.24
C SER A 86 27.79 -13.93 9.78
N HIS A 87 26.61 -13.42 9.42
CA HIS A 87 26.03 -13.52 8.08
C HIS A 87 25.83 -12.14 7.43
N LYS A 88 26.53 -11.10 7.92
CA LYS A 88 26.33 -9.70 7.50
C LYS A 88 26.45 -9.52 5.98
N GLU A 89 27.40 -10.18 5.35
CA GLU A 89 27.61 -10.11 3.90
C GLU A 89 26.46 -10.72 3.12
N GLU A 90 25.96 -11.91 3.51
CA GLU A 90 24.83 -12.54 2.83
C GLU A 90 23.54 -11.75 3.03
N ILE A 91 23.28 -11.29 4.25
CA ILE A 91 22.09 -10.49 4.58
C ILE A 91 22.10 -9.19 3.77
N THR A 92 23.25 -8.53 3.65
CA THR A 92 23.41 -7.31 2.85
C THR A 92 23.18 -7.58 1.36
N LYS A 93 23.66 -8.72 0.83
CA LYS A 93 23.36 -9.14 -0.56
C LYS A 93 21.87 -9.36 -0.77
N VAL A 94 21.17 -9.99 0.17
CA VAL A 94 19.70 -10.19 0.10
C VAL A 94 18.99 -8.85 0.14
N SER A 95 19.34 -7.97 1.08
CA SER A 95 18.79 -6.61 1.18
C SER A 95 18.96 -5.85 -0.16
N LEU A 96 20.19 -5.82 -0.70
CA LEU A 96 20.47 -5.19 -1.99
C LEU A 96 19.65 -5.78 -3.14
N SER A 97 19.41 -7.11 -3.14
CA SER A 97 18.55 -7.73 -4.15
C SER A 97 17.09 -7.26 -4.08
N TYR A 98 16.57 -7.02 -2.88
CA TYR A 98 15.24 -6.43 -2.68
C TYR A 98 15.20 -4.96 -3.10
N LEU A 99 16.26 -4.18 -2.87
CA LEU A 99 16.37 -2.81 -3.38
C LEU A 99 16.32 -2.78 -4.92
N VAL A 100 17.11 -3.63 -5.58
CA VAL A 100 17.11 -3.74 -7.05
C VAL A 100 15.73 -4.14 -7.54
N LEU A 101 15.06 -5.09 -6.87
CA LEU A 101 13.70 -5.49 -7.19
C LEU A 101 12.70 -4.33 -7.02
N GLN A 102 12.82 -3.54 -5.95
CA GLN A 102 12.00 -2.34 -5.72
C GLN A 102 12.18 -1.34 -6.86
N ILE A 103 13.42 -0.96 -7.17
CA ILE A 103 13.69 0.07 -8.19
C ILE A 103 13.18 -0.40 -9.56
N THR A 104 13.48 -1.64 -9.94
CA THR A 104 13.06 -2.17 -11.25
C THR A 104 11.54 -2.32 -11.37
N SER A 105 10.87 -2.84 -10.34
CA SER A 105 9.40 -2.94 -10.32
C SER A 105 8.73 -1.57 -10.29
N PHE A 106 9.26 -0.62 -9.52
CA PHE A 106 8.77 0.77 -9.47
C PHE A 106 8.85 1.44 -10.84
N LEU A 107 10.00 1.36 -11.52
CA LEU A 107 10.16 1.93 -12.86
C LEU A 107 9.22 1.28 -13.89
N GLY A 108 9.00 -0.03 -13.79
CA GLY A 108 8.04 -0.73 -14.65
C GLY A 108 6.60 -0.25 -14.43
N VAL A 109 6.17 -0.19 -13.17
CA VAL A 109 4.84 0.30 -12.77
C VAL A 109 4.65 1.77 -13.15
N LEU A 110 5.66 2.61 -12.95
CA LEU A 110 5.66 4.02 -13.35
C LEU A 110 5.56 4.19 -14.87
N GLY A 111 6.32 3.41 -15.64
CA GLY A 111 6.26 3.43 -17.10
C GLY A 111 4.86 3.08 -17.63
N ILE A 112 4.23 2.05 -17.07
CA ILE A 112 2.85 1.67 -17.44
C ILE A 112 1.87 2.80 -17.07
N THR A 113 2.04 3.40 -15.88
CA THR A 113 1.19 4.50 -15.40
C THR A 113 1.29 5.73 -16.33
N ILE A 114 2.50 6.11 -16.73
CA ILE A 114 2.72 7.22 -17.68
C ILE A 114 2.04 6.92 -19.02
N VAL A 115 2.27 5.72 -19.59
CA VAL A 115 1.65 5.31 -20.86
C VAL A 115 0.12 5.32 -20.76
N ARG A 116 -0.45 4.89 -19.62
CA ARG A 116 -1.89 4.91 -19.35
C ARG A 116 -2.43 6.33 -19.41
N TYR A 117 -1.79 7.28 -18.73
CA TYR A 117 -2.27 8.67 -18.69
C TYR A 117 -1.99 9.45 -19.97
N CYS A 118 -0.92 9.15 -20.70
CA CYS A 118 -0.70 9.70 -22.03
C CYS A 118 -1.79 9.27 -23.01
N LYS A 119 -2.22 8.00 -22.95
CA LYS A 119 -3.23 7.46 -23.87
C LYS A 119 -4.67 7.78 -23.45
N TRP A 120 -4.94 7.78 -22.15
CA TRP A 120 -6.27 8.02 -21.58
C TRP A 120 -6.21 9.10 -20.50
N PRO A 121 -5.92 10.37 -20.87
CA PRO A 121 -5.79 11.46 -19.91
C PRO A 121 -7.05 11.67 -19.05
N ARG A 122 -8.23 11.32 -19.58
CA ARG A 122 -9.50 11.41 -18.86
C ARG A 122 -9.55 10.53 -17.61
N LEU A 123 -8.79 9.43 -17.56
CA LEU A 123 -8.70 8.60 -16.35
C LEU A 123 -8.06 9.36 -15.18
N CYS A 124 -7.29 10.42 -15.44
CA CYS A 124 -6.69 11.24 -14.38
C CYS A 124 -7.75 12.06 -13.63
N ASN A 125 -8.86 12.40 -14.29
CA ASN A 125 -9.91 13.26 -13.75
C ASN A 125 -11.09 12.47 -13.17
N SER A 126 -10.98 11.15 -13.05
CA SER A 126 -12.08 10.34 -12.49
C SER A 126 -12.31 10.73 -11.02
N PRO A 127 -13.55 11.07 -10.61
CA PRO A 127 -13.87 11.35 -9.22
C PRO A 127 -13.73 10.12 -8.30
N THR A 128 -13.55 8.93 -8.89
CA THR A 128 -13.31 7.65 -8.19
C THR A 128 -11.83 7.42 -7.87
N GLN A 129 -11.03 8.48 -7.68
CA GLN A 129 -9.64 8.31 -7.23
C GLN A 129 -9.64 7.73 -5.81
N ASP A 130 -9.49 6.41 -5.73
CA ASP A 130 -9.32 5.67 -4.49
C ASP A 130 -7.94 5.91 -3.86
N VAL A 131 -7.75 5.38 -2.65
CA VAL A 131 -6.49 5.49 -1.88
C VAL A 131 -5.28 4.96 -2.64
N GLY A 132 -5.53 4.11 -3.64
CA GLY A 132 -4.50 3.65 -4.56
C GLY A 132 -3.68 4.80 -5.14
N CYS A 133 -4.29 5.96 -5.40
CA CYS A 133 -3.59 7.13 -5.95
C CYS A 133 -2.43 7.65 -5.08
N PHE A 134 -2.37 7.26 -3.80
CA PHE A 134 -1.28 7.60 -2.89
C PHE A 134 -0.08 6.66 -2.98
N LEU A 135 -0.30 5.42 -3.43
CA LEU A 135 0.75 4.41 -3.49
C LEU A 135 1.97 4.81 -4.35
N PRO A 136 1.85 5.58 -5.45
CA PRO A 136 3.01 6.13 -6.15
C PRO A 136 3.88 7.01 -5.25
N TYR A 137 3.26 7.93 -4.49
CA TYR A 137 3.96 8.82 -3.57
C TYR A 137 4.62 8.04 -2.44
N THR A 138 3.87 7.12 -1.84
CA THR A 138 4.40 6.22 -0.80
C THR A 138 5.58 5.40 -1.33
N SER A 139 5.51 4.86 -2.53
CA SER A 139 6.60 4.08 -3.14
C SER A 139 7.88 4.90 -3.32
N ILE A 140 7.75 6.16 -3.74
CA ILE A 140 8.89 7.07 -3.89
C ILE A 140 9.51 7.37 -2.53
N ILE A 141 8.69 7.67 -1.53
CA ILE A 141 9.16 7.92 -0.15
C ILE A 141 9.95 6.72 0.37
N ILE A 142 9.44 5.51 0.16
CA ILE A 142 10.09 4.29 0.63
C ILE A 142 11.38 4.02 -0.14
N ALA A 143 11.41 4.27 -1.44
CA ALA A 143 12.63 4.16 -2.23
C ALA A 143 13.70 5.17 -1.77
N MET A 144 13.28 6.39 -1.45
CA MET A 144 14.15 7.42 -0.89
C MET A 144 14.67 7.04 0.50
N ALA A 145 13.81 6.53 1.38
CA ALA A 145 14.19 6.08 2.71
C ALA A 145 15.16 4.89 2.66
N ALA A 146 14.86 3.88 1.85
CA ALA A 146 15.74 2.73 1.63
C ALA A 146 17.09 3.14 1.01
N GLY A 147 17.06 4.04 0.03
CA GLY A 147 18.26 4.60 -0.58
C GLY A 147 19.09 5.41 0.40
N SER A 148 18.45 6.21 1.26
CA SER A 148 19.11 7.00 2.31
C SER A 148 19.89 6.08 3.25
N ASP A 149 19.22 5.07 3.80
CA ASP A 149 19.79 4.13 4.77
C ASP A 149 21.02 3.40 4.22
N ILE A 150 20.95 2.95 2.97
CA ILE A 150 22.07 2.31 2.28
C ILE A 150 23.20 3.31 1.97
N SER A 151 22.85 4.55 1.60
CA SER A 151 23.81 5.59 1.24
C SER A 151 24.67 6.08 2.41
N VAL A 152 24.21 5.88 3.67
CA VAL A 152 25.00 6.16 4.88
C VAL A 152 26.35 5.42 4.84
N ASN A 153 26.46 4.33 4.08
CA ASN A 153 27.70 3.56 3.91
C ASN A 153 28.64 4.08 2.80
N LEU A 154 28.28 5.07 1.97
CA LEU A 154 29.10 5.57 0.85
C LEU A 154 29.81 6.89 1.19
N VAL A 155 31.15 6.95 1.24
CA VAL A 155 31.93 8.13 1.72
C VAL A 155 31.96 9.29 0.69
N GLY A 156 31.86 10.55 1.15
CA GLY A 156 32.32 11.74 0.37
C GLY A 156 31.35 12.93 0.28
N VAL A 157 30.04 12.70 0.07
CA VAL A 157 28.99 13.75 -0.09
C VAL A 157 27.79 13.49 0.86
N ARG A 158 28.04 12.67 1.89
CA ARG A 158 27.03 11.96 2.71
C ARG A 158 25.94 12.84 3.28
N LEU A 159 26.28 13.95 3.92
CA LEU A 159 25.36 14.49 4.90
C LEU A 159 24.30 15.43 4.32
N LEU A 160 24.67 16.24 3.32
CA LEU A 160 23.76 17.19 2.71
C LEU A 160 22.71 16.48 1.84
N MET A 161 23.13 15.48 1.05
CA MET A 161 22.22 14.72 0.20
C MET A 161 21.26 13.87 1.02
N VAL A 162 21.77 13.16 2.04
CA VAL A 162 20.93 12.38 2.96
C VAL A 162 19.93 13.29 3.67
N GLY A 163 20.39 14.40 4.25
CA GLY A 163 19.50 15.34 4.94
C GLY A 163 18.45 15.99 4.03
N MET A 164 18.78 16.29 2.77
CA MET A 164 17.82 16.79 1.79
C MET A 164 16.79 15.72 1.39
N VAL A 165 17.23 14.49 1.13
CA VAL A 165 16.34 13.37 0.81
C VAL A 165 15.41 13.07 1.98
N GLU A 166 15.92 13.06 3.20
CA GLU A 166 15.12 12.83 4.40
C GLU A 166 14.14 13.97 4.69
N LEU A 167 14.52 15.22 4.46
CA LEU A 167 13.62 16.37 4.58
C LEU A 167 12.49 16.31 3.55
N ILE A 168 12.80 15.90 2.31
CA ILE A 168 11.81 15.67 1.26
C ILE A 168 10.86 14.53 1.71
N VAL A 169 11.42 13.41 2.15
CA VAL A 169 10.66 12.26 2.67
C VAL A 169 9.72 12.69 3.81
N LEU A 170 10.22 13.44 4.80
CA LEU A 170 9.42 13.94 5.91
C LEU A 170 8.31 14.87 5.43
N SER A 171 8.62 15.80 4.53
CA SER A 171 7.64 16.77 4.03
C SER A 171 6.50 16.08 3.28
N PHE A 172 6.83 15.12 2.42
CA PHE A 172 5.83 14.32 1.71
C PHE A 172 5.06 13.36 2.63
N ALA A 173 5.73 12.74 3.60
CA ALA A 173 5.09 11.87 4.59
C ALA A 173 4.09 12.66 5.47
N MET A 174 4.44 13.88 5.89
CA MET A 174 3.55 14.76 6.66
C MET A 174 2.34 15.22 5.84
N LEU A 175 2.52 15.53 4.55
CA LEU A 175 1.40 15.86 3.65
C LEU A 175 0.46 14.66 3.47
N LEU A 176 1.02 13.46 3.26
CA LEU A 176 0.24 12.23 3.19
C LEU A 176 -0.49 11.95 4.51
N LEU A 177 0.18 12.10 5.64
CA LEU A 177 -0.40 11.88 6.95
C LEU A 177 -1.55 12.86 7.23
N ALA A 178 -1.34 14.15 6.98
CA ALA A 178 -2.37 15.17 7.16
C ALA A 178 -3.60 14.87 6.29
N TRP A 179 -3.39 14.50 5.03
CA TRP A 179 -4.48 14.14 4.13
C TRP A 179 -5.23 12.89 4.57
N VAL A 180 -4.50 11.84 4.96
CA VAL A 180 -5.09 10.58 5.43
C VAL A 180 -5.90 10.81 6.71
N ILE A 181 -5.37 11.57 7.67
CA ILE A 181 -6.09 11.95 8.89
C ILE A 181 -7.37 12.73 8.54
N ILE A 182 -7.28 13.71 7.64
CA ILE A 182 -8.45 14.48 7.19
C ILE A 182 -9.49 13.55 6.58
N ARG A 183 -9.08 12.64 5.69
CA ARG A 183 -9.97 11.71 5.01
C ARG A 183 -10.61 10.69 5.96
N ASP A 184 -9.83 10.10 6.85
CA ASP A 184 -10.32 9.15 7.84
C ASP A 184 -11.25 9.85 8.83
N ALA A 185 -10.94 11.07 9.25
CA ALA A 185 -11.84 11.90 10.05
C ALA A 185 -13.14 12.20 9.30
N TYR A 186 -13.10 12.55 8.02
CA TYR A 186 -14.30 12.75 7.19
C TYR A 186 -15.14 11.47 7.07
N ARG A 187 -14.51 10.29 6.92
CA ARG A 187 -15.20 8.99 6.88
C ARG A 187 -15.86 8.66 8.22
N LEU A 188 -15.14 8.86 9.32
CA LEU A 188 -15.63 8.60 10.68
C LEU A 188 -16.76 9.54 11.09
N ILE A 189 -16.66 10.84 10.74
CA ILE A 189 -17.68 11.85 11.05
C ILE A 189 -18.91 11.68 10.14
N GLY A 190 -18.70 11.28 8.88
CA GLY A 190 -19.76 11.25 7.86
C GLY A 190 -20.73 10.07 7.93
N LYS A 191 -20.62 9.14 8.91
CA LYS A 191 -21.41 7.89 8.99
C LYS A 191 -21.52 7.12 7.66
N ARG A 192 -20.54 7.26 6.76
CA ARG A 192 -20.48 6.40 5.57
C ARG A 192 -19.86 5.10 6.00
N ASP A 193 -20.61 4.01 5.83
CA ASP A 193 -20.09 2.66 5.98
C ASP A 193 -18.77 2.57 5.22
N ILE A 194 -17.70 2.26 5.96
CA ILE A 194 -16.44 1.86 5.34
C ILE A 194 -16.80 0.58 4.59
N PRO A 195 -16.82 0.57 3.25
CA PRO A 195 -17.19 -0.65 2.55
C PRO A 195 -16.17 -1.71 2.98
N GLY A 196 -16.64 -2.89 3.39
CA GLY A 196 -15.78 -3.93 4.00
C GLY A 196 -14.55 -4.30 3.16
N ASN A 197 -14.58 -3.99 1.86
CA ASN A 197 -13.49 -4.14 0.91
C ASN A 197 -12.28 -3.22 1.15
N HIS A 198 -12.44 -2.17 1.97
CA HIS A 198 -11.42 -1.14 2.20
C HIS A 198 -10.70 -1.25 3.54
N ILE A 199 -10.79 -2.36 4.29
CA ILE A 199 -9.99 -2.50 5.53
C ILE A 199 -8.48 -2.38 5.22
N THR A 200 -8.06 -2.79 4.02
CA THR A 200 -6.67 -2.58 3.58
C THR A 200 -6.30 -1.11 3.42
N ASP A 201 -7.24 -0.21 3.12
CA ASP A 201 -6.99 1.24 3.12
C ASP A 201 -6.57 1.74 4.50
N ALA A 202 -7.10 1.15 5.57
CA ALA A 202 -6.81 1.60 6.93
C ALA A 202 -5.32 1.37 7.28
N PHE A 203 -4.71 0.31 6.74
CA PHE A 203 -3.29 0.04 6.90
C PHE A 203 -2.39 1.10 6.22
N ILE A 204 -2.92 1.92 5.29
CA ILE A 204 -2.18 3.04 4.70
C ILE A 204 -1.98 4.13 5.76
N SER A 205 -2.98 4.40 6.59
CA SER A 205 -2.89 5.35 7.72
C SER A 205 -1.85 4.91 8.75
N LEU A 206 -1.86 3.62 9.09
CA LEU A 206 -0.83 3.04 9.97
C LEU A 206 0.58 3.26 9.42
N THR A 207 0.74 3.13 8.11
CA THR A 207 2.04 3.34 7.45
C THR A 207 2.49 4.79 7.47
N ALA A 208 1.59 5.72 7.16
CA ALA A 208 1.91 7.13 7.19
C ALA A 208 2.38 7.56 8.59
N LEU A 209 1.71 7.08 9.65
CA LEU A 209 2.12 7.30 11.04
C LEU A 209 3.50 6.69 11.33
N ALA A 210 3.74 5.44 10.93
CA ALA A 210 5.01 4.77 11.17
C ALA A 210 6.18 5.50 10.48
N TYR A 211 6.01 5.93 9.23
CA TYR A 211 7.02 6.68 8.50
C TYR A 211 7.26 8.08 9.05
N TRP A 212 6.21 8.75 9.52
CA TRP A 212 6.37 10.02 10.23
C TRP A 212 7.28 9.85 11.45
N GLY A 213 7.05 8.82 12.26
CA GLY A 213 7.89 8.51 13.42
C GLY A 213 9.35 8.22 13.03
N LEU A 214 9.55 7.41 11.97
CA LEU A 214 10.87 7.06 11.47
C LEU A 214 11.65 8.28 10.98
N ALA A 215 11.02 9.08 10.13
CA ALA A 215 11.63 10.28 9.56
C ALA A 215 11.94 11.31 10.66
N ALA A 216 11.03 11.49 11.62
CA ALA A 216 11.29 12.36 12.77
C ALA A 216 12.54 11.91 13.53
N GLN A 217 12.69 10.61 13.80
CA GLN A 217 13.85 10.07 14.49
C GLN A 217 15.16 10.26 13.71
N GLN A 218 15.18 9.92 12.42
CA GLN A 218 16.37 10.04 11.56
C GLN A 218 16.84 11.50 11.47
N ILE A 219 15.91 12.43 11.22
CA ILE A 219 16.21 13.86 11.17
C ILE A 219 16.72 14.35 12.53
N GLY A 220 16.13 13.87 13.62
CA GLY A 220 16.59 14.14 14.98
C GLY A 220 18.03 13.74 15.24
N GLU A 221 18.39 12.54 14.82
CA GLU A 221 19.73 12.00 14.96
C GLU A 221 20.74 12.80 14.14
N GLN A 222 20.39 13.15 12.90
CA GLN A 222 21.24 13.97 12.04
C GLN A 222 21.39 15.41 12.56
N ALA A 223 20.27 16.04 12.93
CA ALA A 223 20.24 17.38 13.48
C ALA A 223 21.04 17.47 14.79
N SER A 224 21.03 16.42 15.61
CA SER A 224 21.78 16.39 16.88
C SER A 224 23.30 16.50 16.72
N ARG A 225 23.83 16.26 15.51
CA ARG A 225 25.26 16.46 15.19
C ARG A 225 25.64 17.95 15.07
N TYR A 226 24.68 18.83 14.81
CA TYR A 226 24.91 20.26 14.54
C TYR A 226 24.19 21.19 15.52
N TYR A 227 23.02 20.77 16.00
CA TYR A 227 22.16 21.57 16.85
C TYR A 227 22.17 21.08 18.30
N SER A 228 21.64 21.92 19.20
CA SER A 228 21.59 21.62 20.63
C SER A 228 20.77 20.37 20.94
N ARG A 229 21.01 19.80 22.12
CA ARG A 229 20.33 18.59 22.66
C ARG A 229 18.79 18.64 22.57
N GLY A 230 18.21 19.84 22.52
CA GLY A 230 16.75 20.03 22.39
C GLY A 230 16.15 19.41 21.12
N PHE A 231 16.84 19.48 19.98
CA PHE A 231 16.35 18.88 18.73
C PHE A 231 16.23 17.35 18.83
N LYS A 232 17.23 16.69 19.43
CA LYS A 232 17.22 15.23 19.66
C LYS A 232 16.06 14.79 20.54
N ILE A 233 15.69 15.61 21.54
CA ILE A 233 14.56 15.32 22.43
C ILE A 233 13.24 15.49 21.67
N ALA A 234 13.07 16.60 20.93
CA ALA A 234 11.84 16.87 20.18
C ALA A 234 11.56 15.80 19.12
N SER A 235 12.57 15.40 18.36
CA SER A 235 12.45 14.32 17.37
C SER A 235 12.08 12.98 18.00
N PHE A 236 12.72 12.65 19.14
CA PHE A 236 12.44 11.42 19.87
C PHE A 236 11.01 11.41 20.43
N SER A 237 10.54 12.53 21.00
CA SER A 237 9.16 12.69 21.44
C SER A 237 8.17 12.52 20.29
N SER A 238 8.47 13.09 19.12
CA SER A 238 7.64 12.91 17.91
C SER A 238 7.57 11.44 17.49
N ALA A 239 8.69 10.71 17.53
CA ALA A 239 8.73 9.28 17.22
C ALA A 239 7.90 8.44 18.21
N ILE A 240 7.94 8.76 19.50
CA ILE A 240 7.11 8.10 20.53
C ILE A 240 5.62 8.38 20.33
N VAL A 241 5.23 9.61 19.97
CA VAL A 241 3.84 9.96 19.66
C VAL A 241 3.36 9.18 18.43
N ALA A 242 4.16 9.15 17.37
CA ALA A 242 3.87 8.39 16.16
C ALA A 242 3.71 6.89 16.45
N TRP A 243 4.62 6.31 17.24
CA TRP A 243 4.57 4.90 17.65
C TRP A 243 3.33 4.60 18.48
N SER A 244 3.00 5.46 19.45
CA SER A 244 1.80 5.32 20.28
C SER A 244 0.53 5.39 19.43
N GLY A 245 0.49 6.30 18.45
CA GLY A 245 -0.57 6.38 17.46
C GLY A 245 -0.70 5.08 16.65
N CYS A 246 0.41 4.52 16.18
CA CYS A 246 0.42 3.23 15.48
C CYS A 246 -0.13 2.09 16.35
N SER A 247 0.28 2.03 17.61
CA SER A 247 -0.18 1.02 18.58
C SER A 247 -1.68 1.10 18.81
N ILE A 248 -2.20 2.29 19.13
CA ILE A 248 -3.64 2.52 19.36
C ILE A 248 -4.43 2.17 18.11
N TYR A 249 -3.97 2.66 16.95
CA TYR A 249 -4.65 2.42 15.68
C TYR A 249 -4.67 0.93 15.32
N SER A 250 -3.56 0.22 15.52
CA SER A 250 -3.48 -1.23 15.30
C SER A 250 -4.46 -2.00 16.20
N ILE A 251 -4.59 -1.59 17.47
CA ILE A 251 -5.57 -2.17 18.40
C ILE A 251 -7.01 -1.94 17.91
N VAL A 252 -7.33 -0.72 17.45
CA VAL A 252 -8.65 -0.41 16.87
C VAL A 252 -8.93 -1.26 15.63
N LEU A 253 -7.96 -1.42 14.73
CA LEU A 253 -8.10 -2.29 13.56
C LEU A 253 -8.33 -3.75 13.94
N LEU A 254 -7.62 -4.25 14.96
CA LEU A 254 -7.81 -5.61 15.47
C LEU A 254 -9.21 -5.79 16.07
N PHE A 255 -9.70 -4.85 16.87
CA PHE A 255 -11.07 -4.91 17.42
C PHE A 255 -12.13 -4.85 16.33
N HIS A 256 -11.98 -3.94 15.37
CA HIS A 256 -12.88 -3.84 14.23
C HIS A 256 -12.90 -5.14 13.42
N HIS A 257 -11.72 -5.74 13.21
CA HIS A 257 -11.61 -7.03 12.54
C HIS A 257 -12.30 -8.16 13.32
N MET A 258 -12.04 -8.28 14.62
CA MET A 258 -12.67 -9.31 15.45
C MET A 258 -14.20 -9.16 15.47
N SER A 259 -14.71 -7.92 15.43
CA SER A 259 -16.15 -7.63 15.42
C SER A 259 -16.84 -8.04 14.11
N ASN A 260 -16.16 -7.90 12.97
CA ASN A 260 -16.74 -8.20 11.65
C ASN A 260 -16.58 -9.68 11.22
N GLY A 261 -15.97 -10.51 12.05
CA GLY A 261 -15.70 -11.91 11.77
C GLY A 261 -14.47 -12.12 10.87
N TRP A 262 -13.72 -13.20 11.12
CA TRP A 262 -12.48 -13.49 10.40
C TRP A 262 -12.70 -13.85 8.91
N SER A 263 -13.91 -14.27 8.55
CA SER A 263 -14.27 -14.71 7.20
C SER A 263 -14.58 -13.58 6.22
N THR A 264 -14.77 -12.35 6.70
CA THR A 264 -15.21 -11.21 5.87
C THR A 264 -14.05 -10.41 5.28
N PHE A 265 -12.80 -10.71 5.63
CA PHE A 265 -11.70 -10.02 5.00
C PHE A 265 -11.63 -10.42 3.52
N PRO A 266 -11.74 -9.46 2.60
CA PRO A 266 -11.46 -9.66 1.19
C PRO A 266 -9.94 -9.62 1.03
N PHE A 267 -9.32 -10.63 1.63
CA PHE A 267 -7.90 -10.95 1.53
C PHE A 267 -7.63 -11.59 0.18
N ASN A 268 -7.93 -10.79 -0.80
CA ASN A 268 -7.62 -10.91 -2.18
C ASN A 268 -6.09 -11.03 -2.39
N ASN A 269 -5.66 -11.70 -3.47
CA ASN A 269 -4.25 -12.11 -3.63
C ASN A 269 -3.25 -10.92 -3.68
N LEU A 270 -3.71 -9.69 -3.93
CA LEU A 270 -2.88 -8.49 -4.02
C LEU A 270 -3.03 -7.54 -2.82
N SER A 271 -4.09 -7.66 -2.02
CA SER A 271 -4.37 -6.69 -0.94
C SER A 271 -3.49 -6.90 0.30
N TRP A 272 -2.93 -8.10 0.48
CA TRP A 272 -2.01 -8.45 1.58
C TRP A 272 -0.66 -7.74 1.53
N TRP A 273 -0.28 -7.17 0.40
CA TRP A 273 0.91 -6.34 0.35
C TRP A 273 0.75 -5.09 1.22
N ILE A 274 -0.48 -4.61 1.39
CA ILE A 274 -0.74 -3.40 2.18
C ILE A 274 -0.41 -3.61 3.66
N PRO A 275 -0.99 -4.60 4.36
CA PRO A 275 -0.61 -4.94 5.72
C PRO A 275 0.88 -5.25 5.89
N GLN A 276 1.50 -5.94 4.91
CA GLN A 276 2.92 -6.28 4.98
C GLN A 276 3.78 -5.04 5.14
N PHE A 277 3.52 -4.01 4.32
CA PHE A 277 4.32 -2.82 4.34
C PHE A 277 4.09 -2.00 5.61
N SER A 278 2.83 -1.88 6.08
CA SER A 278 2.51 -1.15 7.32
C SER A 278 3.14 -1.76 8.55
N ILE A 279 3.03 -3.10 8.67
CA ILE A 279 3.62 -3.85 9.78
C ILE A 279 5.15 -3.72 9.73
N GLY A 280 5.74 -3.74 8.53
CA GLY A 280 7.18 -3.58 8.37
C GLY A 280 7.68 -2.19 8.74
N ALA A 281 6.98 -1.12 8.34
CA ALA A 281 7.30 0.24 8.76
C ALA A 281 7.18 0.41 10.28
N PHE A 282 6.14 -0.18 10.88
CA PHE A 282 5.94 -0.14 12.33
C PHE A 282 7.01 -0.95 13.09
N ALA A 283 7.47 -2.06 12.52
CA ALA A 283 8.59 -2.84 13.03
C ALA A 283 9.87 -2.01 13.05
N LEU A 284 10.20 -1.33 11.94
CA LEU A 284 11.35 -0.44 11.84
C LEU A 284 11.29 0.71 12.84
N LEU A 285 10.12 1.33 13.01
CA LEU A 285 9.94 2.39 14.00
C LEU A 285 10.20 1.88 15.42
N SER A 286 9.65 0.71 15.74
CA SER A 286 9.86 0.07 17.05
C SER A 286 11.33 -0.26 17.27
N TRP A 287 12.00 -0.81 16.26
CA TRP A 287 13.42 -1.12 16.34
C TRP A 287 14.27 0.13 16.55
N ASN A 288 14.04 1.19 15.77
CA ASN A 288 14.80 2.43 15.90
C ASN A 288 14.59 3.08 17.28
N LEU A 289 13.38 3.01 17.84
CA LEU A 289 13.17 3.43 19.23
C LEU A 289 13.97 2.55 20.20
N GLY A 290 14.00 1.23 19.97
CA GLY A 290 14.76 0.28 20.79
C GLY A 290 16.29 0.39 20.67
N SER A 291 16.83 0.98 19.61
CA SER A 291 18.26 1.27 19.47
C SER A 291 18.66 2.64 20.06
N SER A 292 17.69 3.48 20.41
CA SER A 292 17.95 4.81 20.97
C SER A 292 18.49 4.73 22.40
N GLU A 293 19.69 5.28 22.61
CA GLU A 293 20.34 5.39 23.92
C GLU A 293 19.49 6.10 25.00
N ASN A 294 18.48 6.89 24.58
CA ASN A 294 17.65 7.68 25.49
C ASN A 294 16.69 6.84 26.36
N LEU A 295 16.42 5.57 26.02
CA LEU A 295 15.37 4.77 26.65
C LEU A 295 15.82 3.90 27.82
N GLY A 296 17.13 3.73 28.04
CA GLY A 296 17.64 2.85 29.09
C GLY A 296 16.99 1.47 29.05
N TYR A 297 16.35 1.05 30.15
CA TYR A 297 15.66 -0.25 30.25
C TYR A 297 14.49 -0.43 29.27
N GLY A 298 13.85 0.66 28.81
CA GLY A 298 12.73 0.59 27.86
C GLY A 298 13.12 0.10 26.47
N ALA A 299 14.41 0.19 26.12
CA ALA A 299 14.95 -0.20 24.81
C ALA A 299 14.62 -1.66 24.43
N ASN A 300 14.68 -2.57 25.41
CA ASN A 300 14.46 -4.00 25.17
C ASN A 300 13.02 -4.32 24.73
N ILE A 301 12.02 -3.61 25.26
CA ILE A 301 10.62 -3.84 24.91
C ILE A 301 10.38 -3.47 23.45
N PHE A 302 10.88 -2.30 23.03
CA PHE A 302 10.78 -1.82 21.65
C PHE A 302 11.50 -2.75 20.66
N ASN A 303 12.67 -3.28 21.03
CA ASN A 303 13.39 -4.26 20.22
C ASN A 303 12.61 -5.58 20.07
N VAL A 304 12.01 -6.11 21.15
CA VAL A 304 11.20 -7.33 21.10
C VAL A 304 9.96 -7.13 20.23
N ILE A 305 9.25 -6.00 20.40
CA ILE A 305 8.08 -5.67 19.57
C ILE A 305 8.49 -5.52 18.11
N GLY A 306 9.57 -4.79 17.83
CA GLY A 306 10.12 -4.61 16.49
C GLY A 306 10.48 -5.94 15.83
N LEU A 307 11.10 -6.86 16.56
CA LEU A 307 11.44 -8.19 16.08
C LEU A 307 10.19 -9.03 15.72
N ILE A 308 9.16 -9.01 16.59
CA ILE A 308 7.90 -9.72 16.35
C ILE A 308 7.21 -9.17 15.10
N LEU A 309 7.05 -7.84 15.02
CA LEU A 309 6.42 -7.18 13.87
C LEU A 309 7.23 -7.41 12.59
N GLY A 310 8.55 -7.32 12.65
CA GLY A 310 9.44 -7.55 11.52
C GLY A 310 9.33 -8.97 10.99
N THR A 311 9.30 -9.95 11.88
CA THR A 311 9.08 -11.36 11.53
C THR A 311 7.72 -11.56 10.86
N CYS A 312 6.66 -10.97 11.42
CA CYS A 312 5.34 -11.00 10.81
C CYS A 312 5.33 -10.38 9.40
N SER A 313 5.96 -9.22 9.21
CA SER A 313 6.06 -8.57 7.88
C SER A 313 6.80 -9.48 6.88
N VAL A 314 7.91 -10.10 7.30
CA VAL A 314 8.67 -11.05 6.46
C VAL A 314 7.80 -12.26 6.10
N MET A 315 7.06 -12.83 7.05
CA MET A 315 6.17 -13.98 6.78
C MET A 315 5.05 -13.61 5.80
N ILE A 316 4.41 -12.45 5.98
CA ILE A 316 3.36 -11.97 5.06
C ILE A 316 3.97 -11.74 3.66
N SER A 317 5.18 -11.17 3.57
CA SER A 317 5.87 -11.00 2.30
C SER A 317 6.10 -12.32 1.57
N HIS A 318 6.57 -13.35 2.28
CA HIS A 318 6.73 -14.70 1.72
C HIS A 318 5.40 -15.29 1.26
N TYR A 319 4.33 -15.13 2.06
CA TYR A 319 2.99 -15.54 1.66
C TYR A 319 2.53 -14.83 0.39
N ASN A 320 2.74 -13.52 0.28
CA ASN A 320 2.37 -12.73 -0.90
C ASN A 320 3.12 -13.17 -2.14
N PHE A 321 4.44 -13.40 -2.04
CA PHE A 321 5.22 -13.96 -3.15
C PHE A 321 4.72 -15.35 -3.55
N PHE A 322 4.37 -16.21 -2.59
CA PHE A 322 3.83 -17.54 -2.87
C PHE A 322 2.44 -17.48 -3.51
N ALA A 323 1.56 -16.60 -3.03
CA ALA A 323 0.23 -16.38 -3.58
C ALA A 323 0.32 -15.84 -5.02
N LEU A 324 1.18 -14.84 -5.25
CA LEU A 324 1.48 -14.29 -6.56
C LEU A 324 2.03 -15.37 -7.50
N TRP A 325 2.99 -16.17 -7.03
CA TRP A 325 3.53 -17.29 -7.77
C TRP A 325 2.47 -18.31 -8.18
N LYS A 326 1.60 -18.70 -7.24
CA LYS A 326 0.51 -19.65 -7.47
C LYS A 326 -0.52 -19.09 -8.45
N LEU A 327 -0.82 -17.80 -8.37
CA LEU A 327 -1.72 -17.09 -9.29
C LEU A 327 -1.15 -17.11 -10.72
N ILE A 328 0.12 -16.73 -10.87
CA ILE A 328 0.84 -16.78 -12.16
C ILE A 328 0.86 -18.21 -12.72
N LYS A 329 1.09 -19.21 -11.87
CA LYS A 329 1.12 -20.62 -12.30
C LYS A 329 -0.25 -21.14 -12.75
N ARG A 330 -1.34 -20.75 -12.08
CA ARG A 330 -2.70 -21.21 -12.38
C ARG A 330 -3.31 -20.51 -13.59
N ASN A 331 -3.22 -19.19 -13.63
CA ASN A 331 -3.99 -18.38 -14.57
C ASN A 331 -3.09 -17.67 -15.61
N GLY A 332 -1.80 -17.98 -15.62
CA GLY A 332 -0.82 -17.19 -16.35
C GLY A 332 -0.79 -15.74 -15.84
N LEU A 333 -0.26 -14.85 -16.67
CA LEU A 333 -0.33 -13.41 -16.40
C LEU A 333 -1.76 -12.86 -16.52
N ASP A 334 -2.70 -13.57 -17.15
CA ASP A 334 -4.07 -13.08 -17.29
C ASP A 334 -4.78 -13.01 -15.95
N GLY A 335 -4.70 -14.03 -15.11
CA GLY A 335 -5.34 -13.95 -13.78
C GLY A 335 -4.70 -12.93 -12.84
N LEU A 336 -3.48 -12.47 -13.14
CA LEU A 336 -2.84 -11.39 -12.42
C LEU A 336 -3.36 -10.01 -12.86
N LEU A 337 -3.70 -9.87 -14.15
CA LEU A 337 -4.11 -8.61 -14.78
C LEU A 337 -5.63 -8.43 -14.88
N ASP A 338 -6.37 -9.54 -14.84
CA ASP A 338 -7.83 -9.59 -14.84
C ASP A 338 -8.41 -9.79 -13.42
N ALA A 339 -7.61 -9.56 -12.37
CA ALA A 339 -8.08 -9.64 -10.98
C ALA A 339 -9.36 -8.77 -10.84
N PRO A 340 -10.52 -9.37 -10.48
CA PRO A 340 -11.84 -8.71 -10.51
C PRO A 340 -11.94 -7.48 -9.61
N GLU A 341 -11.08 -7.45 -8.61
CA GLU A 341 -10.81 -6.40 -7.63
C GLU A 341 -10.34 -5.09 -8.28
N LEU A 342 -9.68 -5.16 -9.44
CA LEU A 342 -9.30 -4.01 -10.27
C LEU A 342 -10.43 -3.57 -11.22
N ARG A 343 -11.52 -4.34 -11.31
CA ARG A 343 -12.68 -4.12 -12.20
C ARG A 343 -13.97 -3.71 -11.50
N GLU A 344 -14.07 -3.93 -10.18
CA GLU A 344 -15.34 -3.88 -9.42
C GLU A 344 -16.02 -2.51 -9.41
N GLY A 345 -15.35 -1.44 -9.82
CA GLY A 345 -16.00 -0.14 -9.98
C GLY A 345 -16.81 0.09 -11.26
N CYS A 346 -16.67 -0.72 -12.33
CA CYS A 346 -17.23 -0.29 -13.63
C CYS A 346 -17.81 -1.34 -14.60
N ASN A 347 -17.32 -2.58 -14.70
CA ASN A 347 -17.61 -3.39 -15.92
C ASN A 347 -17.75 -4.91 -15.73
N GLN A 348 -18.43 -5.40 -14.69
CA GLN A 348 -18.49 -6.85 -14.42
C GLN A 348 -19.34 -7.72 -15.36
N GLN A 349 -20.01 -7.20 -16.39
CA GLN A 349 -20.99 -8.02 -17.15
C GLN A 349 -20.50 -8.85 -18.36
N LEU A 350 -19.23 -8.81 -18.81
CA LEU A 350 -19.01 -9.13 -20.25
C LEU A 350 -17.87 -10.07 -20.71
N PHE A 351 -17.14 -10.84 -19.90
CA PHE A 351 -16.01 -11.61 -20.46
C PHE A 351 -15.92 -13.11 -20.11
N GLY A 352 -16.01 -13.94 -21.17
CA GLY A 352 -15.65 -15.36 -21.23
C GLY A 352 -14.21 -15.64 -21.71
N ALA A 353 -13.75 -16.87 -21.50
CA ALA A 353 -12.35 -17.31 -21.55
C ALA A 353 -11.73 -17.45 -22.97
N GLN A 354 -10.45 -17.05 -23.17
CA GLN A 354 -9.63 -17.45 -24.34
C GLN A 354 -8.10 -17.37 -24.05
N THR A 355 -7.26 -17.83 -24.99
CA THR A 355 -5.83 -18.25 -24.93
C THR A 355 -4.72 -17.16 -24.95
N LEU A 356 -3.48 -17.53 -24.52
CA LEU A 356 -2.36 -16.62 -24.16
C LEU A 356 -1.34 -16.24 -25.31
N PRO A 357 -0.92 -14.95 -25.41
CA PRO A 357 0.12 -14.43 -26.34
C PRO A 357 1.61 -14.55 -25.89
N TRP A 358 2.54 -14.21 -26.80
CA TRP A 358 4.00 -14.49 -26.72
C TRP A 358 4.81 -13.68 -25.68
N TYR A 359 4.52 -12.39 -25.48
CA TYR A 359 5.24 -11.55 -24.50
C TYR A 359 5.03 -12.04 -23.05
N LYS A 360 3.96 -12.80 -22.80
CA LYS A 360 3.71 -13.46 -21.51
C LYS A 360 4.72 -14.55 -21.19
N ARG A 361 5.28 -15.23 -22.20
CA ARG A 361 6.35 -16.22 -22.00
C ARG A 361 7.64 -15.56 -21.53
N TRP A 362 7.95 -14.37 -22.05
CA TRP A 362 9.14 -13.62 -21.64
C TRP A 362 9.01 -13.10 -20.20
N LEU A 363 7.89 -12.44 -19.87
CA LEU A 363 7.68 -11.87 -18.53
C LEU A 363 7.56 -12.96 -17.45
N SER A 364 6.92 -14.09 -17.76
CA SER A 364 6.89 -15.27 -16.86
C SER A 364 8.29 -15.83 -16.62
N SER A 365 9.14 -15.91 -17.65
CA SER A 365 10.53 -16.35 -17.51
C SER A 365 11.34 -15.45 -16.60
N VAL A 366 11.17 -14.12 -16.70
CA VAL A 366 11.86 -13.15 -15.83
C VAL A 366 11.42 -13.30 -14.38
N VAL A 367 10.11 -13.37 -14.10
CA VAL A 367 9.58 -13.56 -12.74
C VAL A 367 10.03 -14.91 -12.16
N ASN A 368 9.97 -15.98 -12.96
CA ASN A 368 10.45 -17.31 -12.57
C ASN A 368 11.94 -17.31 -12.22
N TRP A 369 12.76 -16.56 -12.96
CA TRP A 369 14.18 -16.43 -12.69
C TRP A 369 14.43 -15.69 -11.38
N CYS A 370 13.77 -14.54 -11.16
CA CYS A 370 13.89 -13.78 -9.91
C CYS A 370 13.45 -14.61 -8.68
N CYS A 371 12.32 -15.33 -8.75
CA CYS A 371 11.85 -16.16 -7.64
C CYS A 371 12.82 -17.32 -7.32
N ARG A 372 13.42 -17.95 -8.34
CA ARG A 372 14.45 -18.99 -8.11
C ARG A 372 15.70 -18.42 -7.46
N LEU A 373 16.11 -17.22 -7.87
CA LEU A 373 17.29 -16.55 -7.33
C LEU A 373 17.09 -16.22 -5.83
N VAL A 374 15.95 -15.61 -5.47
CA VAL A 374 15.62 -15.31 -4.06
C VAL A 374 15.56 -16.59 -3.23
N ARG A 375 14.88 -17.64 -3.71
CA ARG A 375 14.77 -18.92 -3.00
C ARG A 375 16.13 -19.60 -2.80
N GLY A 376 16.98 -19.57 -3.82
CA GLY A 376 18.32 -20.18 -3.75
C GLY A 376 19.23 -19.48 -2.75
N ILE A 377 19.14 -18.15 -2.62
CA ILE A 377 19.89 -17.40 -1.62
C ILE A 377 19.36 -17.74 -0.21
N PHE A 378 18.03 -17.75 -0.02
CA PHE A 378 17.43 -18.03 1.29
C PHE A 378 17.76 -19.44 1.80
N GLN A 379 17.79 -20.44 0.91
CA GLN A 379 18.17 -21.80 1.28
C GLN A 379 19.63 -21.93 1.72
N ARG A 380 20.53 -21.08 1.20
CA ARG A 380 21.94 -21.07 1.63
C ARG A 380 22.17 -20.37 2.95
N VAL A 381 21.37 -19.34 3.26
CA VAL A 381 21.47 -18.62 4.54
C VAL A 381 20.91 -19.45 5.70
N MET A 382 19.97 -20.37 5.42
CA MET A 382 19.35 -21.24 6.43
C MET A 382 20.10 -22.56 6.67
N GLN A 383 21.13 -22.85 5.89
CA GLN A 383 22.03 -24.01 6.05
C GLN A 383 23.29 -23.57 6.77
#